data_AF-A0A2E7ZNL0-F1
#
_entry.id   AF-A0A2E7ZNL0-F1
#
_cell.length_a   1.000
_cell.length_b   1.000
_cell.length_c   1.000
_cell.angle_alpha   90.00
_cell.angle_beta   90.00
_cell.angle_gamma   90.00
#
_symmetry.space_group_name_H-M   'P 1'
#
loop_
_entity.id
_entity.type
_entity.pdbx_description
1 polymer ?
#
loop_
_entity_poly.entity_id
_entity_poly.type
_entity_poly.pdbx_seq_one_letter_code
_entity_poly.pdbx_strand_id
1 'polypeptide(L)'
;MLIQKIISTILGLGRLFLMGCFSLMFAVVPEGKLLAQTYSSEEIVISGLGFTRFSVALEAQPAFAEHPEAPRWERIIDRNLCWSGSFKVLGSRYASCRLGEESRLDMKILLGVQNQQLILTVADVEGIPLFPLALQLKRNNFREGKLMVMINELTEQLTGIPGILGSSIAFTLKQPKRRKIIARVNTHGNRLGAISRNPSISLLPRWSPDGKSILYTRLSRRGTAIILNKLKGKPIILITSDNRVNASNMNFLNVSGGTWFSDGTRLIVTLSRRGNNDLYEFDMNRRKERRLTEHPAIDTAPSLSPDDQQLVFVSDRTGKEQIFYRQLGTRVEFQLTRSGASSDPVWSPDGTMIAFTRLVRGNAQIHILDPFTGEERGLTRGRYNSEQPSWSPDGKQIVFAANSTGVSKLYVIFIDGTGRRRLTRTPRDFEESAPNWRPKENKN
;
A
#
# COMPACT_ATOMS: atom_id res chain seq x y z
N MET A 1 -26.80 -0.09 29.62
CA MET A 1 -27.55 1.18 29.40
C MET A 1 -26.67 2.41 29.10
N LEU A 2 -25.32 2.30 29.10
CA LEU A 2 -24.40 3.39 28.74
C LEU A 2 -23.92 3.34 27.27
N ILE A 3 -24.08 2.20 26.59
CA ILE A 3 -23.66 1.99 25.19
C ILE A 3 -24.77 2.36 24.17
N GLN A 4 -26.03 2.40 24.60
CA GLN A 4 -27.17 2.79 23.74
C GLN A 4 -27.24 4.30 23.43
N LYS A 5 -26.53 5.16 24.18
CA LYS A 5 -26.50 6.62 23.95
C LYS A 5 -25.48 7.07 22.90
N ILE A 6 -24.56 6.18 22.48
CA ILE A 6 -23.56 6.51 21.45
C ILE A 6 -24.12 6.25 20.04
N ILE A 7 -25.08 5.33 19.90
CA ILE A 7 -25.64 4.92 18.60
C ILE A 7 -26.69 5.93 18.08
N SER A 8 -27.36 6.71 18.94
CA SER A 8 -28.40 7.65 18.48
C SER A 8 -27.88 9.01 17.97
N THR A 9 -26.57 9.27 18.02
CA THR A 9 -25.97 10.55 17.59
C THR A 9 -25.27 10.46 16.23
N ILE A 10 -25.10 9.24 15.67
CA ILE A 10 -24.36 9.00 14.42
C ILE A 10 -25.27 8.69 13.22
N LEU A 11 -26.52 8.27 13.43
CA LEU A 11 -27.47 7.98 12.35
C LEU A 11 -28.59 9.03 12.31
N GLY A 12 -28.33 10.14 11.62
CA GLY A 12 -29.38 11.06 11.19
C GLY A 12 -30.23 10.43 10.09
N LEU A 13 -31.24 9.63 10.45
CA LEU A 13 -32.25 9.14 9.52
C LEU A 13 -33.64 9.27 10.17
N GLY A 14 -34.49 10.03 9.48
CA GLY A 14 -35.87 10.26 9.85
C GLY A 14 -36.71 8.98 9.80
N ARG A 15 -37.78 9.04 10.58
CA ARG A 15 -38.90 8.10 10.66
C ARG A 15 -39.25 7.45 9.30
N LEU A 16 -39.32 6.12 9.29
CA LEU A 16 -40.33 5.41 8.52
C LEU A 16 -40.78 4.15 9.27
N PHE A 17 -42.09 4.03 9.32
CA PHE A 17 -42.90 3.11 10.10
C PHE A 17 -43.16 1.79 9.33
N LEU A 18 -43.70 0.85 10.11
CA LEU A 18 -44.37 -0.41 9.77
C LEU A 18 -43.46 -1.63 9.48
N MET A 19 -43.81 -2.87 9.84
CA MET A 19 -44.75 -3.52 10.76
C MET A 19 -44.66 -5.00 10.36
N GLY A 20 -44.44 -5.93 11.29
CA GLY A 20 -44.33 -7.35 10.91
C GLY A 20 -44.10 -8.24 12.12
N CYS A 21 -45.22 -8.60 12.76
CA CYS A 21 -45.32 -9.50 13.89
C CYS A 21 -44.72 -10.89 13.59
N PHE A 22 -44.01 -11.50 14.54
CA PHE A 22 -44.10 -12.95 14.77
C PHE A 22 -43.78 -13.29 16.25
N SER A 23 -44.63 -14.16 16.80
CA SER A 23 -44.78 -14.54 18.21
C SER A 23 -43.52 -15.07 18.91
N LEU A 24 -43.34 -14.66 20.17
CA LEU A 24 -42.55 -15.40 21.16
C LEU A 24 -43.31 -16.65 21.63
N MET A 25 -42.70 -17.83 21.48
CA MET A 25 -42.95 -18.95 22.39
C MET A 25 -41.84 -18.95 23.46
N PHE A 26 -42.26 -18.89 24.73
CA PHE A 26 -41.38 -19.16 25.87
C PHE A 26 -41.30 -20.67 26.09
N ALA A 27 -40.08 -21.22 26.03
CA ALA A 27 -39.77 -22.51 26.64
C ALA A 27 -38.80 -22.26 27.80
N VAL A 28 -39.29 -22.53 29.02
CA VAL A 28 -38.50 -22.53 30.24
C VAL A 28 -37.77 -23.88 30.32
N VAL A 29 -36.45 -23.86 30.41
CA VAL A 29 -35.62 -25.03 30.79
C VAL A 29 -34.64 -24.57 31.88
N PRO A 30 -34.42 -25.34 32.97
CA PRO A 30 -33.71 -24.89 34.15
C PRO A 30 -32.18 -25.08 34.03
N GLU A 31 -31.48 -24.13 34.67
CA GLU A 31 -30.13 -24.14 35.24
C GLU A 31 -29.01 -25.01 34.65
N GLY A 32 -27.88 -24.34 34.36
CA GLY A 32 -26.56 -24.88 34.66
C GLY A 32 -25.62 -25.10 33.48
N LYS A 33 -25.08 -24.01 32.92
CA LYS A 33 -23.66 -23.86 32.52
C LYS A 33 -23.42 -22.46 31.97
N LEU A 34 -22.43 -21.77 32.55
CA LEU A 34 -21.92 -20.49 32.06
C LEU A 34 -21.35 -20.71 30.65
N LEU A 35 -22.13 -20.40 29.62
CA LEU A 35 -21.60 -20.19 28.27
C LEU A 35 -21.16 -18.74 28.20
N ALA A 36 -19.85 -18.55 28.02
CA ALA A 36 -19.29 -17.28 27.59
C ALA A 36 -20.05 -16.85 26.32
N GLN A 37 -20.93 -15.86 26.46
CA GLN A 37 -21.50 -15.19 25.31
C GLN A 37 -20.35 -14.44 24.64
N THR A 38 -19.86 -15.03 23.55
CA THR A 38 -19.07 -14.34 22.53
C THR A 38 -19.80 -13.04 22.19
N TYR A 39 -19.24 -11.92 22.61
CA TYR A 39 -19.66 -10.61 22.14
C TYR A 39 -19.48 -10.60 20.64
N SER A 40 -20.59 -10.33 19.95
CA SER A 40 -20.72 -10.11 18.52
C SER A 40 -19.49 -9.39 17.96
N SER A 41 -18.77 -10.08 17.07
CA SER A 41 -17.86 -9.46 16.12
C SER A 41 -18.70 -8.71 15.10
N GLU A 42 -19.19 -7.53 15.46
CA GLU A 42 -19.56 -6.53 14.44
C GLU A 42 -18.25 -6.07 13.82
N GLU A 43 -17.81 -6.80 12.79
CA GLU A 43 -16.88 -6.29 11.81
C GLU A 43 -17.55 -5.04 11.22
N ILE A 44 -17.08 -3.87 11.63
CA ILE A 44 -17.42 -2.62 10.96
C ILE A 44 -16.75 -2.69 9.59
N VAL A 45 -17.44 -3.27 8.62
CA VAL A 45 -17.07 -3.16 7.22
C VAL A 45 -17.40 -1.73 6.81
N ILE A 46 -16.40 -0.86 6.81
CA ILE A 46 -16.49 0.45 6.16
C ILE A 46 -16.44 0.19 4.65
N SER A 47 -17.55 -0.25 4.08
CA SER A 47 -17.76 -0.24 2.63
C SER A 47 -18.02 1.20 2.21
N GLY A 48 -16.99 1.84 1.70
CA GLY A 48 -17.04 3.19 1.17
C GLY A 48 -15.64 3.78 1.12
N LEU A 49 -15.46 4.83 0.32
CA LEU A 49 -14.25 5.64 0.14
C LEU A 49 -13.67 6.28 1.44
N GLY A 50 -14.01 5.78 2.62
CA GLY A 50 -13.78 6.38 3.93
C GLY A 50 -12.34 6.23 4.43
N PHE A 51 -11.40 6.93 3.79
CA PHE A 51 -10.17 7.31 4.46
C PHE A 51 -10.48 8.28 5.60
N THR A 52 -10.56 7.78 6.82
CA THR A 52 -10.67 8.64 8.01
C THR A 52 -9.36 8.62 8.79
N ARG A 53 -8.93 9.82 9.17
CA ARG A 53 -7.76 10.03 10.03
C ARG A 53 -8.25 10.55 11.37
N PHE A 54 -7.70 10.04 12.46
CA PHE A 54 -8.02 10.53 13.80
C PHE A 54 -7.52 11.94 13.98
N SER A 55 -8.38 12.81 14.47
CA SER A 55 -8.09 14.19 14.84
C SER A 55 -7.58 14.20 16.29
N VAL A 56 -6.30 14.50 16.48
CA VAL A 56 -5.63 14.36 17.78
C VAL A 56 -4.93 15.64 18.22
N ALA A 57 -4.87 15.86 19.53
CA ALA A 57 -4.01 16.88 20.14
C ALA A 57 -2.85 16.22 20.89
N LEU A 58 -1.66 16.83 20.83
CA LEU A 58 -0.53 16.44 21.66
C LEU A 58 -0.54 17.30 22.92
N GLU A 59 -0.52 16.67 24.10
CA GLU A 59 -0.53 17.37 25.37
C GLU A 59 0.68 16.94 26.20
N ALA A 60 1.61 17.87 26.42
CA ALA A 60 2.81 17.60 27.21
C ALA A 60 2.50 17.62 28.70
N GLN A 61 2.76 16.52 29.39
CA GLN A 61 2.71 16.47 30.85
C GLN A 61 3.91 17.24 31.45
N PRO A 62 3.84 17.74 32.70
CA PRO A 62 4.88 18.60 33.28
C PRO A 62 6.30 18.04 33.15
N ALA A 63 6.50 16.77 33.51
CA ALA A 63 7.81 16.11 33.42
C ALA A 63 8.34 15.98 31.99
N PHE A 64 7.46 15.89 30.98
CA PHE A 64 7.87 15.94 29.58
C PHE A 64 8.20 17.38 29.18
N ALA A 65 7.35 18.35 29.53
CA ALA A 65 7.53 19.75 29.16
C ALA A 65 8.85 20.35 29.69
N GLU A 66 9.29 19.94 30.88
CA GLU A 66 10.55 20.37 31.50
C GLU A 66 11.78 19.65 30.92
N HIS A 67 11.61 18.57 30.15
CA HIS A 67 12.74 17.80 29.64
C HIS A 67 13.50 18.57 28.52
N PRO A 68 14.84 18.67 28.56
CA PRO A 68 15.60 19.48 27.60
C PRO A 68 15.40 19.11 26.12
N GLU A 69 15.17 17.83 25.82
CA GLU A 69 14.94 17.35 24.45
C GLU A 69 13.46 17.39 24.02
N ALA A 70 12.53 17.82 24.89
CA ALA A 70 11.09 17.77 24.61
C ALA A 70 10.68 18.48 23.30
N PRO A 71 11.16 19.70 22.99
CA PRO A 71 10.80 20.36 21.73
C PRO A 71 11.27 19.60 20.48
N ARG A 72 12.37 18.85 20.61
CA ARG A 72 12.89 17.99 19.53
C ARG A 72 12.04 16.73 19.41
N TRP A 73 11.71 16.07 20.53
CA TRP A 73 10.91 14.85 20.54
C TRP A 73 9.50 15.10 20.01
N GLU A 74 8.84 16.17 20.46
CA GLU A 74 7.51 16.56 19.99
C GLU A 74 7.48 16.75 18.46
N ARG A 75 8.50 17.42 17.90
CA ARG A 75 8.64 17.57 16.44
C ARG A 75 8.78 16.24 15.71
N ILE A 76 9.49 15.27 16.30
CA ILE A 76 9.67 13.95 15.71
C ILE A 76 8.38 13.12 15.85
N ILE A 77 7.65 13.25 16.96
CA ILE A 77 6.36 12.63 17.21
C ILE A 77 5.33 13.15 16.21
N ASP A 78 5.14 14.47 16.09
CA ASP A 78 4.25 15.11 15.12
C ASP A 78 4.52 14.61 13.70
N ARG A 79 5.80 14.60 13.27
CA ARG A 79 6.19 14.07 11.96
C ARG A 79 5.76 12.61 11.76
N ASN A 80 6.04 11.74 12.73
CA ASN A 80 5.79 10.31 12.58
C ASN A 80 4.28 9.99 12.66
N LEU A 81 3.52 10.70 13.49
CA LEU A 81 2.06 10.61 13.50
C LEU A 81 1.48 11.05 12.14
N CYS A 82 1.93 12.19 11.61
CA CYS A 82 1.52 12.63 10.28
C CYS A 82 1.87 11.61 9.19
N TRP A 83 3.13 11.13 9.16
CA TRP A 83 3.60 10.21 8.11
C TRP A 83 3.04 8.79 8.24
N SER A 84 2.43 8.43 9.38
CA SER A 84 1.67 7.19 9.51
C SER A 84 0.45 7.17 8.60
N GLY A 85 -0.08 8.35 8.24
CA GLY A 85 -1.31 8.50 7.48
C GLY A 85 -2.58 8.22 8.28
N SER A 86 -2.48 7.96 9.58
CA SER A 86 -3.65 7.66 10.44
C SER A 86 -4.11 8.86 11.26
N PHE A 87 -3.32 9.94 11.33
CA PHE A 87 -3.59 11.08 12.22
C PHE A 87 -3.60 12.43 11.49
N LYS A 88 -4.50 13.31 11.92
CA LYS A 88 -4.40 14.76 11.80
C LYS A 88 -4.12 15.33 13.18
N VAL A 89 -3.08 16.15 13.30
CA VAL A 89 -2.60 16.66 14.58
C VAL A 89 -2.91 18.16 14.70
N LEU A 90 -3.55 18.56 15.80
CA LEU A 90 -3.78 19.96 16.14
C LEU A 90 -2.45 20.71 16.24
N GLY A 91 -2.34 21.84 15.53
CA GLY A 91 -1.10 22.61 15.49
C GLY A 91 0.06 21.94 14.72
N SER A 92 -0.19 20.85 13.97
CA SER A 92 0.89 20.15 13.24
C SER A 92 1.74 21.10 12.39
N ARG A 93 3.05 20.86 12.37
CA ARG A 93 3.97 21.59 11.47
C ARG A 93 3.73 21.22 10.01
N TYR A 94 3.10 20.08 9.75
CA TYR A 94 2.84 19.56 8.42
C TYR A 94 1.42 19.92 7.96
N ALA A 95 1.30 20.85 7.01
CA ALA A 95 0.00 21.35 6.53
C ALA A 95 -0.96 20.22 6.08
N SER A 96 -0.44 19.12 5.51
CA SER A 96 -1.23 17.97 5.09
C SER A 96 -1.88 17.17 6.23
N CYS A 97 -1.39 17.34 7.45
CA CYS A 97 -1.85 16.66 8.65
C CYS A 97 -2.32 17.66 9.71
N ARG A 98 -2.29 18.96 9.42
CA ARG A 98 -2.73 19.97 10.36
C ARG A 98 -4.24 19.94 10.48
N LEU A 99 -4.71 19.77 11.70
CA LEU A 99 -6.10 19.94 12.03
C LEU A 99 -6.44 21.44 12.13
N GLY A 100 -7.59 21.86 11.60
CA GLY A 100 -8.07 23.24 11.76
C GLY A 100 -8.55 23.49 13.19
N GLU A 101 -8.47 24.73 13.66
CA GLU A 101 -8.79 25.08 15.06
C GLU A 101 -10.23 24.75 15.47
N GLU A 102 -11.18 24.82 14.53
CA GLU A 102 -12.60 24.49 14.76
C GLU A 102 -12.93 23.00 14.59
N SER A 103 -11.95 22.16 14.24
CA SER A 103 -12.22 20.74 14.00
C SER A 103 -12.39 20.00 15.32
N ARG A 104 -13.40 19.12 15.37
CA ARG A 104 -13.62 18.23 16.51
C ARG A 104 -12.42 17.30 16.71
N LEU A 105 -11.95 17.21 17.95
CA LEU A 105 -10.95 16.22 18.37
C LEU A 105 -11.63 14.88 18.64
N ASP A 106 -10.96 13.81 18.21
CA ASP A 106 -11.36 12.44 18.51
C ASP A 106 -10.72 11.95 19.81
N MET A 107 -9.47 12.38 20.09
CA MET A 107 -8.67 11.93 21.24
C MET A 107 -7.49 12.86 21.52
N LYS A 108 -6.82 12.65 22.66
CA LYS A 108 -5.56 13.28 23.03
C LYS A 108 -4.44 12.25 23.11
N ILE A 109 -3.21 12.66 22.84
CA ILE A 109 -2.00 11.88 23.11
C ILE A 109 -1.18 12.63 24.15
N LEU A 110 -1.21 12.12 25.38
CA LEU A 110 -0.47 12.69 26.50
C LEU A 110 1.00 12.25 26.39
N LEU A 111 1.91 13.22 26.38
CA LEU A 111 3.35 13.00 26.30
C LEU A 111 3.94 13.03 27.70
N GLY A 112 4.47 11.90 28.17
CA GLY A 112 5.08 11.75 29.48
C GLY A 112 6.53 11.29 29.41
N VAL A 113 7.31 11.60 30.46
CA VAL A 113 8.64 11.02 30.68
C VAL A 113 8.73 10.53 32.11
N GLN A 114 9.05 9.25 32.29
CA GLN A 114 9.21 8.66 33.63
C GLN A 114 10.25 7.54 33.56
N ASN A 115 11.16 7.45 34.55
CA ASN A 115 12.11 6.35 34.68
C ASN A 115 12.91 6.03 33.40
N GLN A 116 13.41 7.07 32.70
CA GLN A 116 14.09 6.94 31.40
C GLN A 116 13.22 6.31 30.29
N GLN A 117 11.91 6.53 30.35
CA GLN A 117 10.96 6.10 29.33
C GLN A 117 10.22 7.32 28.80
N LEU A 118 10.11 7.40 27.47
CA LEU A 118 9.12 8.24 26.82
C LEU A 118 7.81 7.47 26.79
N ILE A 119 6.74 8.05 27.32
CA ILE A 119 5.41 7.43 27.37
C ILE A 119 4.47 8.23 26.49
N LEU A 120 3.79 7.56 25.57
CA LEU A 120 2.66 8.11 24.82
C LEU A 120 1.39 7.47 25.36
N THR A 121 0.54 8.24 26.02
CA THR A 121 -0.73 7.75 26.53
C THR A 121 -1.85 8.25 25.64
N VAL A 122 -2.55 7.33 24.98
CA VAL A 122 -3.79 7.68 24.27
C VAL A 122 -4.87 7.89 25.33
N ALA A 123 -5.56 9.01 25.25
CA ALA A 123 -6.61 9.41 26.16
C ALA A 123 -7.82 9.93 25.37
N ASP A 124 -9.00 9.92 25.98
CA ASP A 124 -10.16 10.57 25.37
C ASP A 124 -10.00 12.11 25.28
N VAL A 125 -11.04 12.79 24.81
CA VAL A 125 -11.03 14.26 24.64
C VAL A 125 -10.94 14.98 25.99
N GLU A 126 -11.41 14.37 27.07
CA GLU A 126 -11.37 14.90 28.44
C GLU A 126 -10.00 14.65 29.11
N GLY A 127 -9.16 13.79 28.53
CA GLY A 127 -7.84 13.43 29.04
C GLY A 127 -7.82 12.16 29.90
N ILE A 128 -8.92 11.39 29.92
CA ILE A 128 -8.98 10.11 30.62
C ILE A 128 -8.16 9.07 29.84
N PRO A 129 -7.12 8.46 30.46
CA PRO A 129 -6.26 7.49 29.78
C PRO A 129 -7.03 6.26 29.29
N LEU A 130 -6.82 5.89 28.02
CA LEU A 130 -7.29 4.64 27.43
C LEU A 130 -6.20 3.57 27.51
N PHE A 131 -5.01 3.86 26.99
CA PHE A 131 -3.86 2.96 27.10
C PHE A 131 -2.52 3.71 26.92
N PRO A 132 -1.47 3.30 27.66
CA PRO A 132 -0.12 3.83 27.50
C PRO A 132 0.75 2.97 26.59
N LEU A 133 1.71 3.61 25.92
CA LEU A 133 2.80 2.95 25.22
C LEU A 133 4.13 3.55 25.69
N ALA A 134 5.07 2.68 26.04
CA ALA A 134 6.34 3.09 26.63
C ALA A 134 7.55 2.76 25.75
N LEU A 135 8.40 3.76 25.55
CA LEU A 135 9.65 3.65 24.80
C LEU A 135 10.86 3.82 25.74
N GLN A 136 11.63 2.75 25.89
CA GLN A 136 12.87 2.75 26.67
C GLN A 136 13.98 3.61 26.05
N LEU A 137 14.42 4.63 26.79
CA LEU A 137 15.51 5.55 26.45
C LEU A 137 16.86 5.00 26.97
N LYS A 138 17.39 3.95 26.35
CA LYS A 138 18.71 3.38 26.74
C LYS A 138 19.80 4.46 26.68
N ARG A 139 20.50 4.71 27.80
CA ARG A 139 21.53 5.76 27.94
C ARG A 139 21.03 7.15 27.51
N ASN A 140 19.76 7.45 27.79
CA ASN A 140 19.08 8.66 27.37
C ASN A 140 19.07 8.92 25.84
N ASN A 141 19.24 7.87 25.02
CA ASN A 141 19.33 8.00 23.57
C ASN A 141 17.98 7.70 22.91
N PHE A 142 17.27 8.76 22.54
CA PHE A 142 16.08 8.70 21.69
C PHE A 142 16.43 8.18 20.29
N ARG A 143 15.81 7.08 19.87
CA ARG A 143 15.97 6.54 18.52
C ARG A 143 14.65 6.57 17.77
N GLU A 144 14.59 7.35 16.70
CA GLU A 144 13.38 7.51 15.88
C GLU A 144 12.85 6.16 15.36
N GLY A 145 13.72 5.22 14.99
CA GLY A 145 13.27 3.89 14.54
C GLY A 145 12.48 3.12 15.61
N LYS A 146 12.71 3.36 16.90
CA LYS A 146 11.89 2.78 17.97
C LYS A 146 10.59 3.54 18.18
N LEU A 147 10.61 4.88 18.03
CA LEU A 147 9.38 5.68 18.02
C LEU A 147 8.44 5.22 16.89
N MET A 148 8.97 4.95 15.69
CA MET A 148 8.18 4.42 14.57
C MET A 148 7.45 3.13 14.95
N VAL A 149 8.13 2.21 15.64
CA VAL A 149 7.51 0.96 16.12
C VAL A 149 6.41 1.26 17.12
N MET A 150 6.65 2.15 18.09
CA MET A 150 5.65 2.54 19.07
C MET A 150 4.42 3.21 18.42
N ILE A 151 4.59 4.06 17.41
CA ILE A 151 3.46 4.69 16.69
C ILE A 151 2.73 3.67 15.81
N ASN A 152 3.44 2.67 15.25
CA ASN A 152 2.79 1.58 14.54
C ASN A 152 1.90 0.75 15.47
N GLU A 153 2.38 0.48 16.68
CA GLU A 153 1.61 -0.22 17.73
C GLU A 153 0.40 0.63 18.18
N LEU A 154 0.59 1.94 18.37
CA LEU A 154 -0.49 2.88 18.64
C LEU A 154 -1.58 2.81 17.55
N THR A 155 -1.16 2.83 16.27
CA THR A 155 -2.06 2.75 15.12
C THR A 155 -2.79 1.41 15.07
N GLU A 156 -2.08 0.31 15.35
CA GLU A 156 -2.64 -1.05 15.35
C GLU A 156 -3.67 -1.22 16.46
N GLN A 157 -3.41 -0.72 17.67
CA GLN A 157 -4.37 -0.77 18.78
C GLN A 157 -5.63 0.05 18.50
N LEU A 158 -5.52 1.17 17.77
CA LEU A 158 -6.68 2.00 17.41
C LEU A 158 -7.51 1.48 16.23
N THR A 159 -6.86 0.81 15.27
CA THR A 159 -7.50 0.49 13.98
C THR A 159 -7.59 -1.00 13.67
N GLY A 160 -6.91 -1.86 14.43
CA GLY A 160 -6.66 -3.25 14.06
C GLY A 160 -5.70 -3.43 12.88
N ILE A 161 -5.28 -2.34 12.22
CA ILE A 161 -4.42 -2.37 11.04
C ILE A 161 -3.00 -1.96 11.46
N PRO A 162 -1.97 -2.80 11.21
CA PRO A 162 -0.60 -2.48 11.58
C PRO A 162 -0.09 -1.23 10.88
N GLY A 163 0.61 -0.39 11.62
CA GLY A 163 1.26 0.79 11.05
C GLY A 163 2.42 0.46 10.10
N ILE A 164 2.63 1.35 9.13
CA ILE A 164 3.59 1.18 8.04
C ILE A 164 4.92 1.89 8.26
N LEU A 165 5.14 2.60 9.36
CA LEU A 165 6.35 3.39 9.56
C LEU A 165 7.60 2.50 9.56
N GLY A 166 8.61 2.90 8.80
CA GLY A 166 9.85 2.14 8.66
C GLY A 166 9.78 0.95 7.69
N SER A 167 8.60 0.64 7.13
CA SER A 167 8.45 -0.37 6.08
C SER A 167 9.28 -0.03 4.83
N SER A 168 9.58 -1.06 4.04
CA SER A 168 10.49 -0.97 2.89
C SER A 168 9.72 -0.77 1.59
N ILE A 169 10.27 0.04 0.69
CA ILE A 169 9.79 0.22 -0.68
C ILE A 169 10.94 -0.17 -1.60
N ALA A 170 10.71 -1.16 -2.47
CA ALA A 170 11.65 -1.51 -3.53
C ALA A 170 11.35 -0.68 -4.77
N PHE A 171 12.36 -0.34 -5.57
CA PHE A 171 12.18 0.44 -6.78
C PHE A 171 13.35 0.23 -7.75
N THR A 172 13.13 0.62 -9.00
CA THR A 172 14.17 0.66 -10.03
C THR A 172 14.96 1.95 -9.90
N LEU A 173 16.28 1.84 -9.71
CA LEU A 173 17.20 2.96 -9.58
C LEU A 173 18.19 3.00 -10.75
N LYS A 174 18.31 4.16 -11.38
CA LYS A 174 19.28 4.44 -12.45
C LYS A 174 20.19 5.59 -12.01
N GLN A 175 21.45 5.26 -11.79
CA GLN A 175 22.51 6.26 -11.55
C GLN A 175 23.16 6.67 -12.88
N PRO A 176 23.78 7.86 -12.96
CA PRO A 176 24.54 8.29 -14.12
C PRO A 176 25.60 7.24 -14.49
N LYS A 177 25.73 6.94 -15.80
CA LYS A 177 26.72 5.99 -16.35
C LYS A 177 26.63 4.55 -15.80
N ARG A 178 25.59 4.20 -15.03
CA ARG A 178 25.37 2.86 -14.44
C ARG A 178 24.12 2.22 -15.04
N ARG A 179 23.99 0.88 -15.10
CA ARG A 179 22.71 0.26 -15.51
C ARG A 179 21.68 0.34 -14.38
N LYS A 180 20.41 0.15 -14.72
CA LYS A 180 19.30 0.13 -13.75
C LYS A 180 19.45 -1.06 -12.80
N ILE A 181 19.30 -0.82 -11.51
CA ILE A 181 19.33 -1.84 -10.45
C ILE A 181 18.03 -1.78 -9.65
N ILE A 182 17.75 -2.83 -8.87
CA ILE A 182 16.73 -2.77 -7.83
C ILE A 182 17.37 -2.21 -6.57
N ALA A 183 16.78 -1.15 -6.03
CA ALA A 183 17.14 -0.56 -4.76
C ALA A 183 15.95 -0.60 -3.79
N ARG A 184 16.21 -0.34 -2.52
CA ARG A 184 15.18 -0.14 -1.50
C ARG A 184 15.43 1.11 -0.68
N VAL A 185 14.36 1.66 -0.12
CA VAL A 185 14.35 2.75 0.85
C VAL A 185 13.23 2.50 1.87
N ASN A 186 13.29 3.11 3.05
CA ASN A 186 12.15 3.08 3.97
C ASN A 186 11.18 4.26 3.75
N THR A 187 10.05 4.26 4.47
CA THR A 187 9.00 5.31 4.38
C THR A 187 9.46 6.75 4.67
N HIS A 188 10.66 6.90 5.27
CA HIS A 188 11.27 8.18 5.62
C HIS A 188 12.37 8.63 4.65
N GLY A 189 12.59 7.88 3.56
CA GLY A 189 13.67 8.15 2.62
C GLY A 189 15.06 7.71 3.11
N ASN A 190 15.11 6.98 4.21
CA ASN A 190 16.34 6.49 4.84
C ASN A 190 16.64 5.05 4.39
N ARG A 191 17.83 4.54 4.77
CA ARG A 191 18.26 3.16 4.47
C ARG A 191 18.25 2.82 2.98
N LEU A 192 18.63 3.79 2.14
CA LEU A 192 18.84 3.54 0.71
C LEU A 192 19.90 2.44 0.54
N GLY A 193 19.57 1.38 -0.18
CA GLY A 193 20.50 0.28 -0.43
C GLY A 193 20.14 -0.53 -1.67
N ALA A 194 21.15 -1.07 -2.35
CA ALA A 194 20.95 -1.93 -3.51
C ALA A 194 20.47 -3.33 -3.07
N ILE A 195 19.50 -3.88 -3.80
CA ILE A 195 19.03 -5.27 -3.70
C ILE A 195 19.65 -6.11 -4.82
N SER A 196 19.72 -5.56 -6.03
CA SER A 196 20.36 -6.24 -7.16
C SER A 196 21.71 -5.61 -7.52
N ARG A 197 22.53 -6.39 -8.22
CA ARG A 197 23.84 -5.96 -8.72
C ARG A 197 23.69 -5.32 -10.11
N ASN A 198 24.78 -4.73 -10.61
CA ASN A 198 24.81 -4.00 -11.89
C ASN A 198 25.43 -4.76 -13.12
N PRO A 199 25.46 -6.11 -13.23
CA PRO A 199 25.96 -6.74 -14.45
C PRO A 199 24.96 -6.67 -15.62
N SER A 200 23.71 -6.28 -15.35
CA SER A 200 22.59 -6.24 -16.29
C SER A 200 21.54 -5.25 -15.77
N ILE A 201 20.60 -4.88 -16.63
CA ILE A 201 19.48 -4.01 -16.25
C ILE A 201 18.50 -4.83 -15.40
N SER A 202 18.07 -4.32 -14.26
CA SER A 202 17.02 -4.89 -13.41
C SER A 202 15.87 -3.90 -13.27
N LEU A 203 14.64 -4.33 -13.50
CA LEU A 203 13.42 -3.49 -13.55
C LEU A 203 12.24 -4.16 -12.82
N LEU A 204 11.20 -3.36 -12.56
CA LEU A 204 9.86 -3.83 -12.13
C LEU A 204 9.92 -4.76 -10.91
N PRO A 205 10.45 -4.28 -9.77
CA PRO A 205 10.50 -5.11 -8.56
C PRO A 205 9.09 -5.37 -8.03
N ARG A 206 8.85 -6.60 -7.56
CA ARG A 206 7.62 -7.01 -6.87
C ARG A 206 7.97 -7.86 -5.65
N TRP A 207 7.69 -7.36 -4.47
CA TRP A 207 7.82 -8.10 -3.22
C TRP A 207 6.93 -9.33 -3.23
N SER A 208 7.41 -10.43 -2.66
CA SER A 208 6.58 -11.60 -2.36
C SER A 208 5.53 -11.24 -1.29
N PRO A 209 4.42 -11.98 -1.20
CA PRO A 209 3.36 -11.72 -0.22
C PRO A 209 3.87 -11.72 1.23
N ASP A 210 4.83 -12.59 1.55
CA ASP A 210 5.49 -12.65 2.86
C ASP A 210 6.53 -11.52 3.11
N GLY A 211 6.82 -10.72 2.09
CA GLY A 211 7.82 -9.67 2.12
C GLY A 211 9.27 -10.17 2.29
N LYS A 212 9.58 -11.46 2.12
CA LYS A 212 10.94 -11.99 2.33
C LYS A 212 11.77 -12.10 1.05
N SER A 213 11.13 -12.02 -0.10
CA SER A 213 11.77 -12.11 -1.41
C SER A 213 11.30 -11.00 -2.35
N ILE A 214 12.08 -10.74 -3.40
CA ILE A 214 11.71 -9.80 -4.46
C ILE A 214 11.87 -10.48 -5.81
N LEU A 215 10.80 -10.43 -6.59
CA LEU A 215 10.79 -10.69 -8.02
C LEU A 215 11.27 -9.45 -8.77
N TYR A 216 12.05 -9.61 -9.83
CA TYR A 216 12.30 -8.51 -10.77
C TYR A 216 12.61 -9.03 -12.18
N THR A 217 12.41 -8.18 -13.17
CA THR A 217 12.77 -8.47 -14.55
C THR A 217 14.22 -8.09 -14.82
N ARG A 218 15.02 -9.01 -15.33
CA ARG A 218 16.40 -8.79 -15.75
C ARG A 218 16.49 -8.70 -17.26
N LEU A 219 17.05 -7.63 -17.79
CA LEU A 219 17.35 -7.46 -19.21
C LEU A 219 18.86 -7.59 -19.43
N SER A 220 19.25 -8.54 -20.28
CA SER A 220 20.65 -8.81 -20.64
C SER A 220 20.82 -8.94 -22.15
N ARG A 221 22.06 -8.99 -22.62
CA ARG A 221 22.35 -9.28 -24.04
C ARG A 221 21.86 -10.66 -24.50
N ARG A 222 21.63 -11.60 -23.56
CA ARG A 222 21.18 -12.97 -23.87
C ARG A 222 19.66 -13.11 -23.91
N GLY A 223 18.92 -12.09 -23.50
CA GLY A 223 17.48 -12.15 -23.33
C GLY A 223 17.02 -11.56 -22.00
N THR A 224 15.74 -11.74 -21.73
CA THR A 224 15.05 -11.32 -20.52
C THR A 224 14.84 -12.49 -19.56
N ALA A 225 14.81 -12.22 -18.26
CA ALA A 225 14.55 -13.26 -17.28
C ALA A 225 13.79 -12.71 -16.07
N ILE A 226 12.94 -13.55 -15.49
CA ILE A 226 12.36 -13.31 -14.17
C ILE A 226 13.29 -13.87 -13.12
N ILE A 227 13.73 -12.99 -12.23
CA ILE A 227 14.67 -13.30 -11.16
C ILE A 227 13.94 -13.25 -9.83
N LEU A 228 14.13 -14.30 -9.02
CA LEU A 228 13.74 -14.33 -7.62
C LEU A 228 14.97 -14.09 -6.75
N ASN A 229 14.94 -13.02 -5.94
CA ASN A 229 15.98 -12.71 -4.98
C ASN A 229 15.42 -12.85 -3.55
N LYS A 230 15.87 -13.88 -2.82
CA LYS A 230 15.50 -14.15 -1.42
C LYS A 230 16.21 -13.23 -0.40
N LEU A 231 16.83 -12.14 -0.87
CA LEU A 231 17.66 -11.18 -0.13
C LEU A 231 18.94 -11.74 0.50
N LYS A 232 18.98 -13.04 0.79
CA LYS A 232 20.15 -13.81 1.23
C LYS A 232 20.50 -14.84 0.16
N GLY A 233 21.79 -14.98 -0.13
CA GLY A 233 22.28 -15.94 -1.13
C GLY A 233 22.22 -15.42 -2.57
N LYS A 234 22.38 -16.35 -3.53
CA LYS A 234 22.38 -16.02 -4.96
C LYS A 234 20.94 -15.93 -5.50
N PRO A 235 20.63 -14.94 -6.36
CA PRO A 235 19.33 -14.89 -7.03
C PRO A 235 19.07 -16.11 -7.92
N ILE A 236 17.82 -16.53 -8.01
CA ILE A 236 17.34 -17.70 -8.76
C ILE A 236 16.69 -17.21 -10.05
N ILE A 237 16.99 -17.87 -11.17
CA ILE A 237 16.32 -17.62 -12.45
C ILE A 237 15.07 -18.52 -12.52
N LEU A 238 13.89 -17.90 -12.65
CA LEU A 238 12.61 -18.60 -12.71
C LEU A 238 12.20 -18.92 -14.14
N ILE A 239 12.15 -17.88 -14.97
CA ILE A 239 11.76 -17.94 -16.39
C ILE A 239 12.81 -17.16 -17.17
N THR A 240 13.22 -17.64 -18.32
CA THR A 240 14.16 -16.94 -19.21
C THR A 240 13.66 -17.01 -20.65
N SER A 241 13.87 -15.93 -21.38
CA SER A 241 13.97 -15.99 -22.82
C SER A 241 15.43 -16.16 -23.24
N ASP A 242 15.67 -16.95 -24.29
CA ASP A 242 16.97 -17.04 -24.93
C ASP A 242 16.90 -16.47 -26.34
N ASN A 243 17.59 -15.34 -26.55
CA ASN A 243 17.65 -14.69 -27.85
C ASN A 243 18.54 -15.45 -28.85
N ARG A 244 19.32 -16.45 -28.42
CA ARG A 244 20.20 -17.25 -29.31
C ARG A 244 19.44 -18.34 -30.06
N VAL A 245 18.30 -18.77 -29.54
CA VAL A 245 17.52 -19.89 -30.10
C VAL A 245 16.55 -19.41 -31.20
N ASN A 246 16.35 -18.08 -31.36
CA ASN A 246 15.35 -17.50 -32.26
C ASN A 246 15.91 -16.38 -33.16
N ALA A 247 16.90 -16.69 -34.02
CA ALA A 247 17.31 -15.77 -35.08
C ALA A 247 16.41 -15.83 -36.33
N SER A 248 15.63 -16.91 -36.52
CA SER A 248 14.84 -17.18 -37.73
C SER A 248 13.32 -16.97 -37.58
N ASN A 249 12.81 -16.78 -36.36
CA ASN A 249 11.43 -16.39 -36.09
C ASN A 249 11.49 -15.10 -35.28
N MET A 250 10.80 -14.03 -35.69
CA MET A 250 10.72 -12.73 -35.00
C MET A 250 10.00 -12.79 -33.63
N ASN A 251 10.28 -13.83 -32.83
CA ASN A 251 9.76 -14.07 -31.49
C ASN A 251 10.68 -13.38 -30.48
N PHE A 252 10.47 -12.08 -30.30
CA PHE A 252 10.97 -11.38 -29.12
C PHE A 252 10.24 -11.93 -27.90
N LEU A 253 10.77 -13.00 -27.30
CA LEU A 253 10.34 -13.47 -25.99
C LEU A 253 10.77 -12.39 -24.96
N ASN A 254 9.94 -11.39 -24.74
CA ASN A 254 10.07 -10.49 -23.60
C ASN A 254 9.24 -11.07 -22.47
N VAL A 255 9.89 -11.29 -21.32
CA VAL A 255 9.22 -11.56 -20.06
C VAL A 255 9.35 -10.31 -19.22
N SER A 256 8.23 -9.78 -18.71
CA SER A 256 8.24 -8.57 -17.92
C SER A 256 7.14 -8.54 -16.86
N GLY A 257 7.47 -7.87 -15.75
CA GLY A 257 6.55 -7.65 -14.65
C GLY A 257 6.06 -8.96 -14.02
N GLY A 258 5.03 -8.82 -13.19
CA GLY A 258 4.30 -9.95 -12.66
C GLY A 258 3.61 -9.62 -11.35
N THR A 259 2.70 -10.48 -10.95
CA THR A 259 2.05 -10.44 -9.64
C THR A 259 2.12 -11.81 -9.01
N TRP A 260 2.16 -11.83 -7.68
CA TRP A 260 2.14 -13.05 -6.89
C TRP A 260 0.71 -13.51 -6.67
N PHE A 261 0.52 -14.81 -6.60
CA PHE A 261 -0.58 -15.38 -5.81
C PHE A 261 -0.25 -15.24 -4.32
N SER A 262 -1.29 -15.18 -3.49
CA SER A 262 -1.16 -15.09 -2.03
C SER A 262 -0.32 -16.24 -1.44
N ASP A 263 -0.35 -17.41 -2.09
CA ASP A 263 0.42 -18.61 -1.72
C ASP A 263 1.95 -18.46 -1.83
N GLY A 264 2.45 -17.45 -2.55
CA GLY A 264 3.89 -17.21 -2.72
C GLY A 264 4.64 -18.27 -3.55
N THR A 265 3.93 -19.20 -4.19
CA THR A 265 4.48 -20.27 -5.04
C THR A 265 4.11 -20.12 -6.51
N ARG A 266 3.04 -19.37 -6.79
CA ARG A 266 2.58 -19.07 -8.15
C ARG A 266 2.70 -17.60 -8.49
N LEU A 267 2.87 -17.33 -9.78
CA LEU A 267 3.00 -16.00 -10.35
C LEU A 267 2.07 -15.85 -11.55
N ILE A 268 1.63 -14.63 -11.82
CA ILE A 268 1.12 -14.24 -13.15
C ILE A 268 2.14 -13.30 -13.77
N VAL A 269 2.62 -13.62 -14.97
CA VAL A 269 3.67 -12.89 -15.68
C VAL A 269 3.23 -12.54 -17.10
N THR A 270 3.82 -11.51 -17.67
CA THR A 270 3.66 -11.20 -19.09
C THR A 270 4.70 -11.98 -19.88
N LEU A 271 4.27 -12.79 -20.85
CA LEU A 271 5.16 -13.46 -21.79
C LEU A 271 4.78 -13.08 -23.21
N SER A 272 5.76 -12.61 -23.98
CA SER A 272 5.63 -12.57 -25.43
C SER A 272 5.89 -13.95 -26.01
N ARG A 273 4.92 -14.56 -26.70
CA ARG A 273 5.09 -15.82 -27.44
C ARG A 273 4.46 -15.67 -28.83
N ARG A 274 5.17 -16.13 -29.87
CA ARG A 274 4.69 -16.08 -31.27
C ARG A 274 4.28 -14.67 -31.74
N GLY A 275 4.92 -13.62 -31.21
CA GLY A 275 4.67 -12.23 -31.58
C GLY A 275 3.55 -11.53 -30.79
N ASN A 276 2.83 -12.21 -29.90
CA ASN A 276 1.83 -11.59 -29.02
C ASN A 276 2.27 -11.58 -27.55
N ASN A 277 1.90 -10.54 -26.80
CA ASN A 277 2.09 -10.48 -25.35
C ASN A 277 0.81 -10.93 -24.65
N ASP A 278 0.90 -12.03 -23.90
CA ASP A 278 -0.22 -12.52 -23.10
C ASP A 278 0.21 -12.71 -21.64
N LEU A 279 -0.80 -12.91 -20.79
CA LEU A 279 -0.61 -13.24 -19.39
C LEU A 279 -0.54 -14.74 -19.21
N TYR A 280 0.41 -15.19 -18.39
CA TYR A 280 0.61 -16.59 -18.06
C TYR A 280 0.69 -16.76 -16.55
N GLU A 281 -0.02 -17.75 -16.03
CA GLU A 281 0.24 -18.29 -14.69
C GLU A 281 1.47 -19.19 -14.75
N PHE A 282 2.36 -19.04 -13.79
CA PHE A 282 3.57 -19.83 -13.62
C PHE A 282 3.64 -20.44 -12.22
N ASP A 283 3.66 -21.77 -12.16
CA ASP A 283 3.90 -22.54 -10.94
C ASP A 283 5.42 -22.71 -10.76
N MET A 284 5.99 -22.07 -9.74
CA MET A 284 7.44 -22.10 -9.52
C MET A 284 7.95 -23.47 -9.08
N ASN A 285 7.12 -24.27 -8.41
CA ASN A 285 7.49 -25.60 -7.92
C ASN A 285 7.53 -26.60 -9.07
N ARG A 286 6.50 -26.59 -9.91
CA ARG A 286 6.39 -27.49 -11.07
C ARG A 286 7.12 -26.99 -12.30
N ARG A 287 7.55 -25.72 -12.32
CA ARG A 287 8.12 -25.02 -13.48
C ARG A 287 7.19 -25.11 -14.70
N LYS A 288 5.88 -25.00 -14.46
CA LYS A 288 4.84 -25.13 -15.50
C LYS A 288 4.15 -23.79 -15.73
N GLU A 289 3.93 -23.47 -17.00
CA GLU A 289 3.21 -22.28 -17.43
C GLU A 289 1.82 -22.65 -17.96
N ARG A 290 0.84 -21.77 -17.71
CA ARG A 290 -0.53 -21.86 -18.24
C ARG A 290 -0.94 -20.49 -18.76
N ARG A 291 -1.30 -20.41 -20.04
CA ARG A 291 -1.80 -19.17 -20.65
C ARG A 291 -3.13 -18.77 -20.02
N LEU A 292 -3.30 -17.49 -19.72
CA LEU A 292 -4.52 -16.91 -19.14
C LEU A 292 -5.32 -16.09 -20.15
N THR A 293 -4.64 -15.32 -21.00
CA THR A 293 -5.27 -14.49 -22.03
C THR A 293 -4.91 -14.98 -23.42
N GLU A 294 -5.88 -14.92 -24.34
CA GLU A 294 -5.76 -15.46 -25.71
C GLU A 294 -6.14 -14.44 -26.79
N HIS A 295 -6.44 -13.20 -26.40
CA HIS A 295 -6.84 -12.16 -27.33
C HIS A 295 -5.66 -11.74 -28.21
N PRO A 296 -5.85 -11.42 -29.51
CA PRO A 296 -4.77 -10.90 -30.38
C PRO A 296 -4.16 -9.55 -29.96
N ALA A 297 -4.62 -8.98 -28.84
CA ALA A 297 -4.17 -7.70 -28.32
C ALA A 297 -2.99 -7.92 -27.37
N ILE A 298 -2.27 -6.84 -27.06
CA ILE A 298 -1.18 -6.85 -26.10
C ILE A 298 -1.79 -6.80 -24.69
N ASP A 299 -1.64 -7.88 -23.93
CA ASP A 299 -2.08 -7.96 -22.53
C ASP A 299 -0.86 -7.97 -21.58
N THR A 300 -0.78 -6.98 -20.68
CA THR A 300 0.41 -6.76 -19.82
C THR A 300 0.05 -6.22 -18.43
N ALA A 301 1.07 -5.97 -17.60
CA ALA A 301 0.96 -5.33 -16.29
C ALA A 301 -0.12 -5.94 -15.36
N PRO A 302 -0.06 -7.27 -15.10
CA PRO A 302 -1.05 -7.92 -14.25
C PRO A 302 -0.95 -7.49 -12.78
N SER A 303 -2.10 -7.30 -12.14
CA SER A 303 -2.26 -7.18 -10.70
C SER A 303 -3.40 -8.08 -10.22
N LEU A 304 -3.08 -9.00 -9.32
CA LEU A 304 -4.04 -9.93 -8.74
C LEU A 304 -4.63 -9.32 -7.46
N SER A 305 -5.91 -9.56 -7.21
CA SER A 305 -6.58 -9.16 -5.98
C SER A 305 -6.04 -9.96 -4.80
N PRO A 306 -6.13 -9.44 -3.57
CA PRO A 306 -5.59 -10.12 -2.38
C PRO A 306 -6.19 -11.50 -2.09
N ASP A 307 -7.41 -11.77 -2.58
CA ASP A 307 -8.14 -13.03 -2.42
C ASP A 307 -7.86 -14.07 -3.54
N ASP A 308 -6.93 -13.76 -4.46
CA ASP A 308 -6.58 -14.56 -5.64
C ASP A 308 -7.77 -14.84 -6.61
N GLN A 309 -8.85 -14.08 -6.55
CA GLN A 309 -10.03 -14.30 -7.40
C GLN A 309 -10.08 -13.42 -8.64
N GLN A 310 -9.49 -12.23 -8.60
CA GLN A 310 -9.74 -11.16 -9.56
C GLN A 310 -8.43 -10.60 -10.09
N LEU A 311 -8.27 -10.63 -11.41
CA LEU A 311 -7.09 -10.12 -12.09
C LEU A 311 -7.45 -8.83 -12.82
N VAL A 312 -6.66 -7.79 -12.62
CA VAL A 312 -6.67 -6.62 -13.49
C VAL A 312 -5.39 -6.52 -14.29
N PHE A 313 -5.50 -6.04 -15.52
CA PHE A 313 -4.39 -5.98 -16.45
C PHE A 313 -4.62 -4.90 -17.50
N VAL A 314 -3.56 -4.52 -18.22
CA VAL A 314 -3.62 -3.56 -19.32
C VAL A 314 -3.82 -4.32 -20.62
N SER A 315 -4.77 -3.87 -21.45
CA SER A 315 -4.97 -4.35 -22.82
C SER A 315 -5.17 -3.19 -23.77
N ASP A 316 -4.66 -3.30 -24.99
CA ASP A 316 -4.87 -2.35 -26.08
C ASP A 316 -6.00 -2.75 -27.05
N ARG A 317 -6.80 -3.77 -26.69
CA ARG A 317 -7.85 -4.35 -27.54
C ARG A 317 -8.93 -3.37 -28.02
N THR A 318 -9.01 -2.18 -27.42
CA THR A 318 -9.93 -1.09 -27.84
C THR A 318 -9.19 0.08 -28.51
N GLY A 319 -7.98 -0.15 -29.03
CA GLY A 319 -7.18 0.82 -29.78
C GLY A 319 -6.32 1.77 -28.93
N LYS A 320 -6.56 1.84 -27.62
CA LYS A 320 -5.72 2.51 -26.62
C LYS A 320 -5.58 1.61 -25.41
N GLU A 321 -4.50 1.76 -24.65
CA GLU A 321 -4.28 1.06 -23.39
C GLU A 321 -5.45 1.34 -22.42
N GLN A 322 -6.12 0.28 -21.98
CA GLN A 322 -7.18 0.31 -20.99
C GLN A 322 -6.96 -0.78 -19.96
N ILE A 323 -7.58 -0.60 -18.79
CA ILE A 323 -7.58 -1.60 -17.74
C ILE A 323 -8.77 -2.52 -17.96
N PHE A 324 -8.48 -3.81 -17.98
CA PHE A 324 -9.43 -4.90 -18.03
C PHE A 324 -9.44 -5.65 -16.72
N TYR A 325 -10.60 -6.16 -16.37
CA TYR A 325 -10.83 -7.06 -15.26
C TYR A 325 -11.09 -8.46 -15.80
N ARG A 326 -10.63 -9.46 -15.07
CA ARG A 326 -10.91 -10.87 -15.30
C ARG A 326 -11.17 -11.60 -13.98
N GLN A 327 -12.25 -12.37 -13.95
CA GLN A 327 -12.49 -13.34 -12.88
C GLN A 327 -11.66 -14.61 -13.14
N LEU A 328 -10.73 -14.93 -12.24
CA LEU A 328 -9.94 -16.16 -12.35
C LEU A 328 -10.83 -17.40 -12.23
N GLY A 329 -10.38 -18.50 -12.86
CA GLY A 329 -11.18 -19.73 -12.99
C GLY A 329 -12.27 -19.67 -14.07
N THR A 330 -12.61 -18.49 -14.57
CA THR A 330 -13.62 -18.30 -15.63
C THR A 330 -12.99 -17.69 -16.89
N ARG A 331 -13.83 -17.48 -17.93
CA ARG A 331 -13.51 -16.65 -19.11
C ARG A 331 -14.19 -15.28 -19.06
N VAL A 332 -14.79 -14.90 -17.94
CA VAL A 332 -15.49 -13.62 -17.79
C VAL A 332 -14.46 -12.50 -17.69
N GLU A 333 -14.53 -11.57 -18.65
CA GLU A 333 -13.68 -10.39 -18.74
C GLU A 333 -14.53 -9.16 -19.05
N PHE A 334 -14.18 -8.01 -18.48
CA PHE A 334 -14.81 -6.74 -18.82
C PHE A 334 -13.82 -5.59 -18.78
N GLN A 335 -14.11 -4.56 -19.57
CA GLN A 335 -13.33 -3.33 -19.61
C GLN A 335 -13.73 -2.43 -18.44
N LEU A 336 -12.76 -2.10 -17.57
CA LEU A 336 -12.97 -1.20 -16.44
C LEU A 336 -12.88 0.27 -16.85
N THR A 337 -11.87 0.62 -17.64
CA THR A 337 -11.64 2.01 -18.05
C THR A 337 -12.02 2.25 -19.50
N ARG A 338 -12.65 3.39 -19.79
CA ARG A 338 -13.11 3.75 -21.15
C ARG A 338 -12.63 5.10 -21.66
N SER A 339 -11.95 5.89 -20.82
CA SER A 339 -11.53 7.26 -21.13
C SER A 339 -10.02 7.44 -20.95
N GLY A 340 -9.37 8.21 -21.83
CA GLY A 340 -7.90 8.38 -21.81
C GLY A 340 -7.14 7.06 -22.00
N ALA A 341 -5.81 7.09 -22.04
CA ALA A 341 -5.01 5.86 -21.92
C ALA A 341 -4.82 5.55 -20.42
N SER A 342 -4.96 4.28 -20.03
CA SER A 342 -4.86 3.84 -18.64
C SER A 342 -3.88 2.67 -18.51
N SER A 343 -2.98 2.73 -17.53
CA SER A 343 -1.88 1.76 -17.36
C SER A 343 -1.53 1.55 -15.88
N ASP A 344 -0.61 0.61 -15.60
CA ASP A 344 -0.09 0.28 -14.27
C ASP A 344 -1.17 0.04 -13.18
N PRO A 345 -2.20 -0.79 -13.41
CA PRO A 345 -3.21 -1.05 -12.39
C PRO A 345 -2.62 -1.82 -11.21
N VAL A 346 -3.02 -1.45 -9.99
CA VAL A 346 -2.67 -2.14 -8.76
C VAL A 346 -3.85 -2.18 -7.80
N TRP A 347 -4.21 -3.39 -7.36
CA TRP A 347 -5.21 -3.60 -6.31
C TRP A 347 -4.73 -3.04 -4.97
N SER A 348 -5.66 -2.47 -4.22
CA SER A 348 -5.46 -2.13 -2.81
C SER A 348 -5.30 -3.41 -1.97
N PRO A 349 -4.61 -3.36 -0.81
CA PRO A 349 -4.36 -4.54 0.01
C PRO A 349 -5.62 -5.21 0.58
N ASP A 350 -6.73 -4.46 0.66
CA ASP A 350 -8.05 -4.91 1.10
C ASP A 350 -8.95 -5.35 -0.07
N GLY A 351 -8.51 -5.20 -1.33
CA GLY A 351 -9.26 -5.63 -2.52
C GLY A 351 -10.46 -4.75 -2.86
N THR A 352 -10.61 -3.58 -2.25
CA THR A 352 -11.76 -2.69 -2.47
C THR A 352 -11.56 -1.69 -3.62
N MET A 353 -10.30 -1.36 -3.91
CA MET A 353 -9.94 -0.26 -4.82
C MET A 353 -8.82 -0.68 -5.78
N ILE A 354 -8.74 0.00 -6.91
CA ILE A 354 -7.64 -0.11 -7.87
C ILE A 354 -7.02 1.27 -8.05
N ALA A 355 -5.72 1.39 -7.81
CA ALA A 355 -4.96 2.56 -8.24
C ALA A 355 -4.33 2.32 -9.60
N PHE A 356 -4.25 3.35 -10.43
CA PHE A 356 -3.70 3.23 -11.77
C PHE A 356 -3.20 4.57 -12.31
N THR A 357 -2.40 4.50 -13.38
CA THR A 357 -1.96 5.66 -14.15
C THR A 357 -2.99 5.97 -15.23
N ARG A 358 -3.42 7.22 -15.36
CA ARG A 358 -4.26 7.71 -16.47
C ARG A 358 -3.63 8.91 -17.15
N LEU A 359 -3.65 8.91 -18.48
CA LEU A 359 -3.26 10.06 -19.28
C LEU A 359 -4.40 11.09 -19.32
N VAL A 360 -4.21 12.21 -18.62
CA VAL A 360 -5.16 13.33 -18.56
C VAL A 360 -4.52 14.56 -19.23
N ARG A 361 -5.09 14.99 -20.36
CA ARG A 361 -4.59 16.16 -21.13
C ARG A 361 -3.07 16.10 -21.39
N GLY A 362 -2.59 14.93 -21.79
CA GLY A 362 -1.18 14.69 -22.11
C GLY A 362 -0.24 14.49 -20.92
N ASN A 363 -0.74 14.54 -19.67
CA ASN A 363 0.06 14.27 -18.47
C ASN A 363 -0.45 13.02 -17.77
N ALA A 364 0.46 12.15 -17.35
CA ALA A 364 0.09 10.96 -16.60
C ALA A 364 -0.25 11.32 -15.15
N GLN A 365 -1.36 10.81 -14.63
CA GLN A 365 -1.86 11.08 -13.29
C GLN A 365 -2.25 9.78 -12.58
N ILE A 366 -2.14 9.76 -11.26
CA ILE A 366 -2.64 8.65 -10.45
C ILE A 366 -4.13 8.84 -10.21
N HIS A 367 -4.91 7.83 -10.52
CA HIS A 367 -6.33 7.73 -10.24
C HIS A 367 -6.59 6.51 -9.35
N ILE A 368 -7.71 6.55 -8.63
CA ILE A 368 -8.28 5.37 -7.94
C ILE A 368 -9.67 5.09 -8.49
N LEU A 369 -10.04 3.82 -8.55
CA LEU A 369 -11.31 3.31 -9.06
C LEU A 369 -11.84 2.23 -8.13
N ASP A 370 -13.12 2.31 -7.79
CA ASP A 370 -13.88 1.17 -7.27
C ASP A 370 -14.37 0.32 -8.46
N PRO A 371 -13.92 -0.94 -8.60
CA PRO A 371 -14.27 -1.78 -9.74
C PRO A 371 -15.72 -2.28 -9.73
N PHE A 372 -16.42 -2.22 -8.60
CA PHE A 372 -17.79 -2.70 -8.46
C PHE A 372 -18.81 -1.59 -8.75
N THR A 373 -18.53 -0.37 -8.29
CA THR A 373 -19.40 0.79 -8.54
C THR A 373 -19.02 1.56 -9.81
N GLY A 374 -17.77 1.44 -10.26
CA GLY A 374 -17.22 2.23 -11.36
C GLY A 374 -16.85 3.66 -10.94
N GLU A 375 -16.95 3.99 -9.65
CA GLU A 375 -16.60 5.32 -9.15
C GLU A 375 -15.10 5.56 -9.25
N GLU A 376 -14.73 6.63 -9.95
CA GLU A 376 -13.35 7.00 -10.21
C GLU A 376 -13.01 8.37 -9.64
N ARG A 377 -11.83 8.49 -9.02
CA ARG A 377 -11.31 9.76 -8.53
C ARG A 377 -9.83 9.95 -8.88
N GLY A 378 -9.52 11.10 -9.47
CA GLY A 378 -8.15 11.55 -9.68
C GLY A 378 -7.47 11.91 -8.36
N LEU A 379 -6.32 11.28 -8.07
CA LEU A 379 -5.56 11.49 -6.85
C LEU A 379 -4.44 12.53 -7.03
N THR A 380 -3.83 12.56 -8.21
CA THR A 380 -2.88 13.61 -8.59
C THR A 380 -3.44 14.49 -9.70
N ARG A 381 -2.91 15.70 -9.82
CA ARG A 381 -3.33 16.69 -10.82
C ARG A 381 -2.19 17.63 -11.18
N GLY A 382 -2.30 18.25 -12.35
CA GLY A 382 -1.41 19.31 -12.82
C GLY A 382 -0.48 18.87 -13.95
N ARG A 383 0.60 19.64 -14.13
CA ARG A 383 1.55 19.50 -15.25
C ARG A 383 2.66 18.46 -15.04
N TYR A 384 2.62 17.74 -13.92
CA TYR A 384 3.66 16.77 -13.56
C TYR A 384 3.15 15.38 -13.88
N ASN A 385 3.97 14.55 -14.53
CA ASN A 385 3.65 13.15 -14.69
C ASN A 385 3.75 12.44 -13.33
N SER A 386 2.77 11.60 -13.04
CA SER A 386 2.67 10.77 -11.84
C SER A 386 2.22 9.38 -12.30
N GLU A 387 3.06 8.37 -12.13
CA GLU A 387 2.92 7.04 -12.75
C GLU A 387 3.34 5.92 -11.80
N GLN A 388 3.01 4.68 -12.17
CA GLN A 388 3.45 3.46 -11.50
C GLN A 388 3.11 3.45 -10.00
N PRO A 389 1.81 3.55 -9.64
CA PRO A 389 1.38 3.54 -8.25
C PRO A 389 1.68 2.21 -7.56
N SER A 390 1.90 2.27 -6.26
CA SER A 390 1.90 1.12 -5.35
C SER A 390 1.30 1.53 -4.02
N TRP A 391 0.35 0.73 -3.54
CA TRP A 391 -0.29 0.94 -2.25
C TRP A 391 0.66 0.69 -1.09
N SER A 392 0.47 1.42 0.00
CA SER A 392 0.98 1.03 1.32
C SER A 392 0.20 -0.18 1.84
N PRO A 393 0.81 -1.04 2.69
CA PRO A 393 0.15 -2.25 3.21
C PRO A 393 -1.13 -2.01 4.02
N ASP A 394 -1.29 -0.80 4.56
CA ASP A 394 -2.47 -0.38 5.32
C ASP A 394 -3.54 0.30 4.44
N GLY A 395 -3.33 0.38 3.12
CA GLY A 395 -4.26 0.99 2.18
C GLY A 395 -4.39 2.52 2.27
N LYS A 396 -3.62 3.20 3.13
CA LYS A 396 -3.79 4.63 3.43
C LYS A 396 -2.97 5.58 2.54
N GLN A 397 -1.96 5.05 1.86
CA GLN A 397 -0.98 5.84 1.09
C GLN A 397 -0.66 5.16 -0.24
N ILE A 398 -0.23 5.97 -1.20
CA ILE A 398 0.28 5.50 -2.49
C ILE A 398 1.68 6.07 -2.67
N VAL A 399 2.65 5.20 -2.99
CA VAL A 399 3.95 5.60 -3.54
C VAL A 399 3.88 5.54 -5.06
N PHE A 400 4.47 6.52 -5.73
CA PHE A 400 4.45 6.61 -7.19
C PHE A 400 5.71 7.32 -7.70
N ALA A 401 6.04 7.13 -8.97
CA ALA A 401 7.10 7.88 -9.64
C ALA A 401 6.53 9.17 -10.21
N ALA A 402 7.25 10.28 -10.08
CA ALA A 402 6.83 11.54 -10.67
C ALA A 402 7.99 12.35 -11.25
N ASN A 403 7.70 13.08 -12.33
CA ASN A 403 8.62 14.01 -12.97
C ASN A 403 7.89 15.27 -13.48
N SER A 404 8.65 16.35 -13.74
CA SER A 404 8.14 17.55 -14.39
C SER A 404 8.48 17.59 -15.87
N THR A 405 9.76 17.38 -16.19
CA THR A 405 10.34 17.49 -17.54
C THR A 405 11.73 16.81 -17.58
N GLY A 406 11.95 15.80 -16.73
CA GLY A 406 13.28 15.23 -16.54
C GLY A 406 13.27 13.96 -15.69
N VAL A 407 14.28 13.85 -14.82
CA VAL A 407 14.56 12.65 -14.01
C VAL A 407 13.45 12.39 -12.99
N SER A 408 12.84 11.20 -13.04
CA SER A 408 11.76 10.80 -12.14
C SER A 408 12.26 10.53 -10.73
N LYS A 409 11.43 10.90 -9.73
CA LYS A 409 11.65 10.66 -8.30
C LYS A 409 10.43 10.00 -7.68
N LEU A 410 10.64 9.29 -6.57
CA LEU A 410 9.53 8.72 -5.82
C LEU A 410 8.86 9.74 -4.91
N TYR A 411 7.54 9.75 -4.93
CA TYR A 411 6.67 10.53 -4.07
C TYR A 411 5.69 9.61 -3.35
N VAL A 412 5.21 10.06 -2.20
CA VAL A 412 4.10 9.44 -1.46
C VAL A 412 2.98 10.46 -1.33
N ILE A 413 1.74 9.99 -1.40
CA ILE A 413 0.51 10.78 -1.23
C ILE A 413 -0.48 9.98 -0.38
N PHE A 414 -1.29 10.67 0.43
CA PHE A 414 -2.41 10.03 1.11
C PHE A 414 -3.53 9.75 0.13
N ILE A 415 -4.36 8.77 0.43
CA ILE A 415 -5.47 8.43 -0.46
C ILE A 415 -6.53 9.51 -0.51
N ASP A 416 -6.59 10.48 0.41
CA ASP A 416 -7.42 11.69 0.23
C ASP A 416 -6.86 12.72 -0.77
N GLY A 417 -5.67 12.47 -1.35
CA GLY A 417 -4.99 13.37 -2.29
C GLY A 417 -4.14 14.45 -1.62
N THR A 418 -4.05 14.47 -0.30
CA THR A 418 -3.20 15.39 0.46
C THR A 418 -1.82 14.78 0.75
N GLY A 419 -0.91 15.57 1.32
CA GLY A 419 0.36 15.04 1.83
C GLY A 419 1.35 14.57 0.79
N ARG A 420 1.22 15.00 -0.47
CA ARG A 420 2.22 14.74 -1.51
C ARG A 420 3.59 15.20 -1.05
N ARG A 421 4.52 14.25 -0.86
CA ARG A 421 5.89 14.51 -0.44
C ARG A 421 6.87 13.66 -1.23
N ARG A 422 8.06 14.20 -1.50
CA ARG A 422 9.15 13.41 -2.07
C ARG A 422 9.63 12.39 -1.03
N LEU A 423 9.71 11.13 -1.42
CA LEU A 423 10.15 10.03 -0.55
C LEU A 423 11.67 10.00 -0.42
N THR A 424 12.39 10.10 -1.53
CA THR A 424 13.84 9.89 -1.60
C THR A 424 14.63 11.18 -1.43
N ARG A 425 15.86 11.07 -0.90
CA ARG A 425 16.84 12.17 -0.84
C ARG A 425 18.02 11.99 -1.80
N THR A 426 17.83 11.21 -2.85
CA THR A 426 18.87 10.93 -3.85
C THR A 426 19.28 12.17 -4.65
N PRO A 427 20.52 12.20 -5.20
CA PRO A 427 20.98 13.24 -6.11
C PRO A 427 20.02 13.48 -7.29
N ARG A 428 19.97 14.70 -7.83
CA ARG A 428 18.97 15.10 -8.84
C ARG A 428 19.02 14.27 -10.13
N ASP A 429 20.20 13.76 -10.48
CA ASP A 429 20.50 12.99 -11.69
C ASP A 429 20.24 11.47 -11.55
N PHE A 430 19.71 11.01 -10.41
CA PHE A 430 19.31 9.62 -10.22
C PHE A 430 17.85 9.41 -10.64
N GLU A 431 17.57 8.57 -11.63
CA GLU A 431 16.19 8.26 -12.05
C GLU A 431 15.62 7.10 -11.22
N GLU A 432 14.38 7.28 -10.75
CA GLU A 432 13.67 6.35 -9.86
C GLU A 432 12.31 6.00 -10.47
N SER A 433 12.00 4.72 -10.60
CA SER A 433 10.75 4.24 -11.23
C SER A 433 10.31 2.91 -10.63
N ALA A 434 9.07 2.51 -10.96
CA ALA A 434 8.44 1.25 -10.58
C ALA A 434 8.59 0.94 -9.08
N PRO A 435 8.08 1.81 -8.20
CA PRO A 435 8.07 1.51 -6.78
C PRO A 435 7.13 0.34 -6.49
N ASN A 436 7.50 -0.48 -5.52
CA ASN A 436 6.65 -1.53 -4.97
C ASN A 436 6.84 -1.58 -3.46
N TRP A 437 5.77 -1.28 -2.73
CA TRP A 437 5.75 -1.26 -1.28
C TRP A 437 5.76 -2.69 -0.75
N ARG A 438 6.63 -2.98 0.24
CA ARG A 438 6.71 -4.29 0.87
C ARG A 438 5.39 -4.58 1.59
N PRO A 439 4.69 -5.70 1.31
CA PRO A 439 3.52 -6.14 2.04
C PRO A 439 3.79 -6.34 3.54
N LYS A 440 2.72 -6.50 4.31
CA LYS A 440 2.80 -6.87 5.72
C LYS A 440 3.53 -8.21 5.85
N GLU A 441 4.41 -8.32 6.83
CA GLU A 441 4.91 -9.62 7.26
C GLU A 441 3.81 -10.24 8.14
N ASN A 442 3.08 -11.24 7.62
CA ASN A 442 2.12 -11.99 8.43
C ASN A 442 2.90 -12.63 9.58
N LYS A 443 2.61 -12.18 10.81
CA LYS A 443 3.03 -12.87 12.02
C LYS A 443 2.17 -14.12 12.10
N ASN A 444 2.64 -15.21 11.53
CA ASN A 444 2.13 -16.54 11.86
C ASN A 444 2.61 -16.93 13.25
#